data_AF-A0AA91DDV8-F1
#
_entry.id   AF-A0AA91DDV8-F1
#
_cell.length_a   1.000
_cell.length_b   1.000
_cell.length_c   1.000
_cell.angle_alpha   90.00
_cell.angle_beta   90.00
_cell.angle_gamma   90.00
#
_symmetry.space_group_name_H-M   'P 1'
#
loop_
_entity.id
_entity.type
_entity.pdbx_description
1 polymer ?
#
loop_
_entity_poly.entity_id
_entity_poly.type
_entity_poly.pdbx_seq_one_letter_code
_entity_poly.pdbx_strand_id
1 'polypeptide(L)'
;MESNVCQSEKSASAQHWVATLLEERSAVWSLYCKIGNMLPLNGDGNLRSVLSEFSQLLIDYISLGHFGIYEHLLTDRPEQSSALSYAERIYPAFSKITASAVSFSDTYDEGRRKFRTDNLLQDLSVLGEHLAERMELEDRLCSMLLH
;
A
#
# COMPACT_ATOMS: atom_id res chain seq x y z
N MET A 1 32.43 -18.63 9.96
CA MET A 1 31.20 -19.33 9.56
C MET A 1 29.94 -18.58 9.96
N GLU A 2 29.94 -17.80 11.05
CA GLU A 2 28.79 -17.01 11.52
C GLU A 2 28.37 -15.85 10.58
N SER A 3 29.31 -15.27 9.82
CA SER A 3 29.04 -14.15 8.92
C SER A 3 28.12 -14.49 7.73
N ASN A 4 28.07 -15.76 7.32
CA ASN A 4 27.28 -16.20 6.16
C ASN A 4 25.81 -16.49 6.54
N VAL A 5 25.57 -16.89 7.79
CA VAL A 5 24.22 -17.20 8.32
C VAL A 5 23.42 -15.90 8.48
N CYS A 6 24.02 -14.89 9.10
CA CYS A 6 23.39 -13.58 9.31
C CYS A 6 23.03 -12.86 7.99
N GLN A 7 23.85 -13.01 6.93
CA GLN A 7 23.51 -12.46 5.61
C GLN A 7 22.37 -13.23 4.92
N SER A 8 22.29 -14.56 5.06
CA SER A 8 21.19 -15.34 4.49
C SER A 8 19.84 -15.05 5.15
N GLU A 9 19.82 -14.82 6.47
CA GLU A 9 18.61 -14.52 7.24
C GLU A 9 18.06 -13.13 6.90
N LYS A 10 18.94 -12.13 6.75
CA LYS A 10 18.55 -10.78 6.32
C LYS A 10 17.97 -10.75 4.90
N SER A 11 18.59 -11.50 3.98
CA SER A 11 18.08 -11.61 2.61
C SER A 11 16.73 -12.33 2.55
N ALA A 12 16.52 -13.36 3.39
CA ALA A 12 15.24 -14.08 3.44
C ALA A 12 14.12 -13.21 4.03
N SER A 13 14.42 -12.40 5.05
CA SER A 13 13.47 -11.44 5.63
C SER A 13 13.06 -10.36 4.62
N ALA A 14 14.02 -9.77 3.91
CA ALA A 14 13.75 -8.80 2.86
C ALA A 14 12.88 -9.39 1.73
N GLN A 15 13.18 -10.62 1.30
CA GLN A 15 12.38 -11.33 0.31
C GLN A 15 10.94 -11.59 0.77
N HIS A 16 10.75 -11.95 2.05
CA HIS A 16 9.43 -12.14 2.62
C HIS A 16 8.61 -10.83 2.57
N TRP A 17 9.16 -9.72 3.07
CA TRP A 17 8.45 -8.44 3.08
C TRP A 17 8.13 -7.92 1.67
N VAL A 18 9.07 -8.07 0.73
CA VAL A 18 8.82 -7.71 -0.66
C VAL A 18 7.74 -8.60 -1.28
N ALA A 19 7.77 -9.91 -1.04
CA ALA A 19 6.74 -10.82 -1.55
C ALA A 19 5.35 -10.47 -1.00
N THR A 20 5.21 -10.25 0.30
CA THR A 20 3.96 -9.84 0.93
C THR A 20 3.46 -8.51 0.37
N LEU A 21 4.34 -7.53 0.16
CA LEU A 21 3.96 -6.24 -0.43
C LEU A 21 3.39 -6.39 -1.83
N LEU A 22 4.04 -7.21 -2.66
CA LEU A 22 3.61 -7.44 -4.04
C LEU A 22 2.25 -8.15 -4.09
N GLU A 23 1.99 -9.08 -3.15
CA GLU A 23 0.71 -9.77 -3.01
C GLU A 23 -0.41 -8.81 -2.63
N GLU A 24 -0.24 -8.04 -1.55
CA GLU A 24 -1.22 -7.05 -1.09
C GLU A 24 -1.50 -6.00 -2.17
N ARG A 25 -0.45 -5.50 -2.84
CA ARG A 25 -0.56 -4.55 -3.95
C ARG A 25 -1.41 -5.09 -5.09
N SER A 26 -1.17 -6.35 -5.48
CA SER A 26 -1.92 -7.01 -6.55
C SER A 26 -3.40 -7.12 -6.19
N ALA A 27 -3.70 -7.47 -4.93
CA ALA A 27 -5.06 -7.56 -4.44
C ALA A 27 -5.77 -6.19 -4.42
N VAL A 28 -5.10 -5.13 -3.94
CA VAL A 28 -5.62 -3.75 -3.96
C VAL A 28 -5.93 -3.31 -5.40
N TRP A 29 -5.00 -3.54 -6.32
CA TRP A 29 -5.18 -3.15 -7.73
C TRP A 29 -6.31 -3.92 -8.43
N SER A 30 -6.44 -5.21 -8.12
CA SER A 30 -7.51 -6.06 -8.64
C SER A 30 -8.89 -5.54 -8.20
N LEU A 31 -9.05 -5.21 -6.91
CA LEU A 31 -10.29 -4.64 -6.39
C LEU A 31 -10.57 -3.24 -6.94
N TYR A 32 -9.54 -2.40 -7.08
CA TYR A 32 -9.67 -1.10 -7.74
C TYR A 32 -10.22 -1.23 -9.18
N CYS A 33 -9.65 -2.15 -9.98
CA CYS A 33 -10.14 -2.44 -11.32
C CYS A 33 -11.57 -3.01 -11.31
N LYS A 34 -11.89 -3.88 -10.35
CA LYS A 34 -13.23 -4.45 -10.18
C LYS A 34 -14.27 -3.35 -9.93
N ILE A 35 -13.96 -2.36 -9.08
CA ILE A 35 -14.82 -1.19 -8.85
C ILE A 35 -14.99 -0.38 -10.15
N GLY A 36 -13.90 -0.13 -10.88
CA GLY A 36 -13.96 0.57 -12.17
C GLY A 36 -14.85 -0.11 -13.22
N ASN A 37 -14.99 -1.44 -13.16
CA ASN A 37 -15.86 -2.21 -14.04
C ASN A 37 -17.34 -2.22 -13.61
N MET A 38 -17.69 -1.68 -12.43
CA MET A 38 -19.06 -1.61 -11.92
C MET A 38 -19.80 -0.33 -12.35
N LEU A 39 -19.30 0.39 -13.35
CA LEU A 39 -19.92 1.62 -13.85
C LEU A 39 -21.33 1.35 -14.42
N PRO A 40 -22.33 2.20 -14.13
CA PRO A 40 -22.27 3.35 -13.22
C PRO A 40 -22.24 2.92 -11.75
N LEU A 41 -21.45 3.62 -10.93
CA LEU A 41 -21.28 3.35 -9.49
C LEU A 41 -22.54 3.71 -8.69
N ASN A 42 -23.59 2.93 -8.90
CA ASN A 42 -24.82 3.01 -8.14
C ASN A 42 -24.53 2.48 -6.74
N GLY A 43 -24.86 3.25 -5.71
CA GLY A 43 -24.71 2.83 -4.31
C GLY A 43 -25.68 1.72 -3.96
N ASP A 44 -25.62 0.57 -4.63
CA ASP A 44 -26.32 -0.66 -4.30
C ASP A 44 -25.55 -1.46 -3.23
N GLY A 45 -26.10 -2.59 -2.80
CA GLY A 45 -25.46 -3.42 -1.77
C GLY A 45 -24.15 -4.08 -2.23
N ASN A 46 -24.00 -4.35 -3.54
CA ASN A 46 -22.81 -4.99 -4.08
C ASN A 46 -21.63 -4.02 -4.10
N LEU A 47 -21.83 -2.81 -4.63
CA LEU A 47 -20.81 -1.77 -4.65
C LEU A 47 -20.34 -1.42 -3.23
N ARG A 48 -21.27 -1.32 -2.27
CA ARG A 48 -20.93 -1.07 -0.86
C ARG A 48 -20.03 -2.15 -0.28
N SER A 49 -20.38 -3.42 -0.49
CA SER A 49 -19.59 -4.55 0.01
C SER A 49 -18.18 -4.55 -0.60
N VAL A 50 -18.06 -4.31 -1.90
CA VAL A 50 -16.77 -4.27 -2.60
C VAL A 50 -15.91 -3.07 -2.19
N LEU A 51 -16.53 -1.92 -1.91
CA LEU A 51 -15.80 -0.75 -1.40
C LEU A 51 -15.34 -0.93 0.05
N SER A 52 -16.12 -1.63 0.87
CA SER A 52 -15.75 -2.00 2.23
C SER A 52 -14.53 -2.93 2.20
N GLU A 53 -14.57 -3.98 1.37
CA GLU A 53 -13.45 -4.90 1.13
C GLU A 53 -12.20 -4.15 0.62
N PHE A 54 -12.37 -3.30 -0.39
CA PHE A 54 -11.28 -2.49 -0.93
C PHE A 54 -10.67 -1.54 0.10
N SER A 55 -11.49 -0.91 0.94
CA SER A 55 -11.03 0.02 1.97
C SER A 55 -10.21 -0.69 3.05
N GLN A 56 -10.65 -1.87 3.50
CA GLN A 56 -9.90 -2.70 4.45
C GLN A 56 -8.54 -3.10 3.89
N LEU A 57 -8.53 -3.65 2.67
CA LEU A 57 -7.31 -4.09 2.01
C LEU A 57 -6.35 -2.93 1.74
N LEU A 58 -6.88 -1.75 1.38
CA LEU A 58 -6.09 -0.54 1.21
C LEU A 58 -5.38 -0.14 2.50
N ILE A 59 -6.05 -0.24 3.66
CA ILE A 59 -5.43 0.04 4.96
C ILE A 59 -4.35 -0.99 5.30
N ASP A 60 -4.60 -2.27 5.04
CA ASP A 60 -3.64 -3.34 5.29
C ASP A 60 -2.37 -3.18 4.45
N TYR A 61 -2.52 -2.96 3.13
CA TYR A 61 -1.42 -2.67 2.22
C TYR A 61 -0.60 -1.45 2.66
N ILE A 62 -1.27 -0.39 3.10
CA ILE A 62 -0.60 0.83 3.53
C ILE A 62 0.17 0.63 4.83
N SER A 63 -0.42 -0.12 5.76
CA SER A 63 0.16 -0.49 7.05
C SER A 63 1.38 -1.39 6.87
N LEU A 64 1.39 -2.28 5.88
CA LEU A 64 2.53 -3.13 5.54
C LEU A 64 3.77 -2.31 5.16
N GLY A 65 3.58 -1.17 4.49
CA GLY A 65 4.66 -0.21 4.25
C GLY A 65 5.30 0.21 5.58
N HIS A 66 4.51 0.81 6.47
CA HIS A 66 4.98 1.39 7.73
C HIS A 66 5.54 0.36 8.72
N PHE A 67 4.84 -0.75 8.96
CA PHE A 67 5.19 -1.71 10.01
C PHE A 67 5.97 -2.93 9.50
N GLY A 68 6.02 -3.16 8.18
CA GLY A 68 6.81 -4.23 7.59
C GLY A 68 8.11 -3.72 7.03
N ILE A 69 8.04 -3.04 5.88
CA ILE A 69 9.23 -2.68 5.10
C ILE A 69 10.08 -1.59 5.78
N TYR A 70 9.47 -0.51 6.28
CA TYR A 70 10.22 0.56 6.93
C TYR A 70 10.87 0.08 8.24
N GLU A 71 10.15 -0.69 9.06
CA GLU A 71 10.70 -1.25 10.29
C GLU A 71 11.89 -2.19 10.02
N HIS A 72 11.77 -3.04 9.00
CA HIS A 72 12.86 -3.92 8.56
C HIS A 72 14.08 -3.11 8.07
N LEU A 73 13.87 -2.03 7.32
CA LEU A 73 14.95 -1.14 6.86
C LEU A 73 15.70 -0.48 8.03
N LEU A 74 14.97 -0.07 9.07
CA LEU A 74 15.57 0.57 10.25
C LEU A 74 16.33 -0.44 11.13
N THR A 75 15.88 -1.69 11.19
CA THR A 75 16.44 -2.70 12.10
C THR A 75 17.62 -3.46 11.49
N ASP A 76 17.51 -3.87 10.21
CA ASP A 76 18.42 -4.87 9.64
C ASP A 76 19.52 -4.30 8.73
N ARG A 77 19.44 -3.01 8.38
CA ARG A 77 20.40 -2.35 7.49
C ARG A 77 21.25 -1.33 8.26
N PRO A 78 22.55 -1.20 7.94
CA PRO A 78 23.38 -0.16 8.52
C PRO A 78 22.86 1.22 8.11
N GLU A 79 23.03 2.20 8.99
CA GLU A 79 22.56 3.59 8.84
C GLU A 79 23.04 4.28 7.53
N GLN A 80 24.05 3.73 6.86
CA GLN A 80 24.61 4.25 5.61
C GLN A 80 24.13 3.50 4.34
N SER A 81 23.10 2.65 4.44
CA SER A 81 22.59 1.95 3.25
C SER A 81 21.82 2.91 2.32
N SER A 82 22.02 2.78 1.01
CA SER A 82 21.29 3.56 0.00
C SER A 82 19.78 3.34 0.06
N ALA A 83 19.35 2.15 0.48
CA ALA A 83 17.94 1.81 0.67
C ALA A 83 17.31 2.63 1.80
N LEU A 84 18.02 2.79 2.93
CA LEU A 84 17.54 3.59 4.06
C LEU A 84 17.44 5.07 3.68
N SER A 85 18.48 5.64 3.07
CA SER A 85 18.45 7.05 2.62
C SER A 85 17.36 7.30 1.58
N TYR A 86 17.08 6.33 0.72
CA TYR A 86 15.97 6.43 -0.23
C TYR A 86 14.62 6.38 0.49
N ALA A 87 14.46 5.48 1.46
CA ALA A 87 13.26 5.35 2.27
C ALA A 87 12.93 6.65 3.05
N GLU A 88 13.92 7.26 3.69
CA GLU A 88 13.76 8.56 4.37
C GLU A 88 13.30 9.66 3.41
N ARG A 89 13.84 9.67 2.18
CA ARG A 89 13.51 10.67 1.17
C ARG A 89 12.08 10.54 0.64
N ILE A 90 11.57 9.31 0.48
CA ILE A 90 10.22 9.06 -0.05
C ILE A 90 9.15 9.08 1.05
N TYR A 91 9.54 9.01 2.34
CA TYR A 91 8.61 8.98 3.47
C TYR A 91 7.57 10.11 3.46
N PRO A 92 7.89 11.38 3.14
CA PRO A 92 6.89 12.44 3.05
C PRO A 92 5.81 12.17 2.00
N ALA A 93 6.19 11.61 0.85
CA ALA A 93 5.25 11.22 -0.21
C ALA A 93 4.37 10.05 0.24
N PHE A 94 4.97 9.03 0.87
CA PHE A 94 4.23 7.90 1.45
C PHE A 94 3.21 8.36 2.49
N SER A 95 3.61 9.25 3.41
CA SER A 95 2.73 9.78 4.45
C SER A 95 1.53 10.53 3.85
N LYS A 96 1.75 11.34 2.80
CA LYS A 96 0.67 12.03 2.08
C LYS A 96 -0.31 11.04 1.43
N ILE A 97 0.21 10.00 0.78
CA ILE A 97 -0.60 8.98 0.11
C ILE A 97 -1.38 8.15 1.14
N THR A 98 -0.73 7.77 2.25
CA THR A 98 -1.35 7.12 3.41
C THR A 98 -2.53 7.94 3.94
N ALA A 99 -2.35 9.24 4.13
CA ALA A 99 -3.43 10.12 4.60
C ALA A 99 -4.61 10.16 3.62
N SER A 100 -4.34 10.22 2.30
CA SER A 100 -5.38 10.18 1.27
C SER A 100 -6.20 8.89 1.32
N ALA A 101 -5.54 7.75 1.51
CA ALA A 101 -6.18 6.45 1.56
C ALA A 101 -6.99 6.22 2.85
N VAL A 102 -6.48 6.68 4.00
CA VAL A 102 -7.24 6.68 5.26
C VAL A 102 -8.50 7.54 5.10
N SER A 103 -8.37 8.73 4.53
CA SER A 103 -9.52 9.60 4.26
C SER A 103 -10.54 8.94 3.32
N PHE A 104 -10.08 8.18 2.32
CA PHE A 104 -10.96 7.42 1.42
C PHE A 104 -11.69 6.32 2.19
N SER A 105 -10.95 5.47 2.93
CA SER A 105 -11.50 4.39 3.74
C SER A 105 -12.55 4.91 4.73
N ASP A 106 -12.25 6.00 5.44
CA ASP A 106 -13.17 6.62 6.38
C ASP A 106 -14.46 7.12 5.72
N THR A 107 -14.37 7.62 4.47
CA THR A 107 -15.51 8.18 3.73
C THR A 107 -16.46 7.07 3.25
N TYR A 108 -15.90 5.94 2.82
CA TYR A 108 -16.64 4.84 2.19
C TYR A 108 -16.88 3.63 3.10
N ASP A 109 -16.53 3.73 4.39
CA ASP A 109 -16.84 2.73 5.41
C ASP A 109 -18.35 2.40 5.47
N GLU A 110 -18.65 1.11 5.43
CA GLU A 110 -19.99 0.52 5.45
C GLU A 110 -20.77 0.89 6.73
N GLY A 111 -20.05 1.18 7.82
CA GLY A 111 -20.65 1.64 9.09
C GLY A 111 -21.38 2.99 9.01
N ARG A 112 -21.19 3.78 7.93
CA ARG A 112 -21.80 5.11 7.81
C ARG A 112 -23.23 5.04 7.26
N ARG A 113 -24.20 5.55 8.04
CA ARG A 113 -25.64 5.66 7.70
C ARG A 113 -25.95 6.43 6.40
N LYS A 114 -25.00 7.18 5.83
CA LYS A 114 -25.17 7.96 4.60
C LYS A 114 -24.04 7.65 3.63
N PHE A 115 -24.07 6.46 3.04
CA PHE A 115 -23.19 6.13 1.92
C PHE A 115 -23.57 6.97 0.71
N ARG A 116 -22.68 7.88 0.29
CA ARG A 116 -22.87 8.75 -0.86
C ARG A 116 -21.87 8.40 -1.95
N THR A 117 -22.37 8.18 -3.17
CA THR A 117 -21.53 7.91 -4.34
C THR A 117 -21.29 9.15 -5.19
N ASP A 118 -21.84 10.31 -4.79
CA ASP A 118 -21.79 11.57 -5.54
C ASP A 118 -20.36 11.96 -5.98
N ASN A 119 -19.37 11.70 -5.11
CA ASN A 119 -17.96 12.03 -5.35
C ASN A 119 -17.08 10.79 -5.60
N LEU A 120 -17.65 9.59 -5.58
CA LEU A 120 -16.89 8.34 -5.58
C LEU A 120 -15.97 8.18 -6.79
N LEU A 121 -16.41 8.59 -7.98
CA LEU A 121 -15.58 8.56 -9.18
C LEU A 121 -14.37 9.50 -9.07
N GLN A 122 -14.59 10.70 -8.55
CA GLN A 122 -13.51 11.67 -8.36
C GLN A 122 -12.52 11.19 -7.30
N ASP A 123 -13.02 10.66 -6.19
CA ASP A 123 -12.20 10.15 -5.10
C ASP A 123 -11.39 8.92 -5.53
N LEU A 124 -11.97 8.01 -6.32
CA LEU A 124 -11.27 6.88 -6.92
C LEU A 124 -10.18 7.34 -7.90
N SER A 125 -10.45 8.36 -8.72
CA SER A 125 -9.44 8.90 -9.65
C SER A 125 -8.23 9.45 -8.90
N VAL A 126 -8.46 10.27 -7.87
CA VAL A 126 -7.38 10.84 -7.04
C VAL A 126 -6.63 9.73 -6.28
N LEU A 127 -7.35 8.75 -5.74
CA LEU A 127 -6.72 7.62 -5.07
C LEU A 127 -5.87 6.79 -6.04
N GLY A 128 -6.35 6.55 -7.26
CA GLY A 128 -5.63 5.82 -8.29
C GLY A 128 -4.31 6.49 -8.68
N GLU A 129 -4.29 7.82 -8.81
CA GLU A 129 -3.07 8.60 -9.06
C GLU A 129 -2.06 8.45 -7.91
N HIS A 130 -2.52 8.61 -6.66
CA HIS A 130 -1.67 8.43 -5.48
C HIS A 130 -1.16 6.99 -5.34
N LEU A 131 -1.98 5.99 -5.67
CA LEU A 131 -1.56 4.59 -5.66
C LEU A 131 -0.48 4.33 -6.71
N ALA A 132 -0.65 4.85 -7.94
CA ALA A 132 0.36 4.72 -8.99
C ALA A 132 1.70 5.34 -8.56
N GLU A 133 1.68 6.57 -8.03
CA GLU A 133 2.88 7.23 -7.50
C GLU A 133 3.54 6.39 -6.40
N ARG A 134 2.76 5.85 -5.46
CA ARG A 134 3.28 4.98 -4.40
C ARG A 134 3.93 3.72 -4.96
N MET A 135 3.27 3.04 -5.91
CA MET A 135 3.79 1.79 -6.48
C MET A 135 5.12 2.00 -7.20
N GLU A 136 5.32 3.12 -7.90
CA GLU A 136 6.61 3.46 -8.52
C GLU A 136 7.72 3.66 -7.49
N LEU A 137 7.41 4.34 -6.38
CA LEU A 137 8.37 4.55 -5.30
C LEU A 137 8.71 3.23 -4.58
N GLU A 138 7.71 2.37 -4.38
CA GLU A 138 7.86 1.02 -3.81
C GLU A 138 8.70 0.11 -4.71
N ASP A 139 8.47 0.07 -6.02
CA ASP A 139 9.25 -0.75 -6.95
C ASP A 139 10.74 -0.44 -6.86
N ARG A 140 11.07 0.86 -6.74
CA ARG A 140 12.46 1.30 -6.56
C ARG A 140 13.03 0.91 -5.19
N LEU A 141 12.22 0.96 -4.14
CA LEU A 141 12.62 0.53 -2.80
C LEU A 141 12.84 -0.99 -2.75
N CYS A 142 11.92 -1.79 -3.30
CA CYS A 142 12.01 -3.24 -3.40
C CYS A 142 13.23 -3.68 -4.20
N SER A 143 13.52 -2.99 -5.31
CA SER A 143 14.75 -3.26 -6.08
C SER A 143 16.00 -3.07 -5.21
N MET A 144 16.08 -2.00 -4.42
CA MET A 144 17.20 -1.77 -3.50
C MET A 144 17.26 -2.76 -2.33
N LEU A 145 16.14 -3.38 -1.95
CA LEU A 145 16.08 -4.39 -0.90
C LEU A 145 16.55 -5.77 -1.37
N LEU A 146 16.33 -6.10 -2.64
CA LEU A 146 16.70 -7.38 -3.25
C LEU A 146 18.11 -7.38 -3.88
N HIS A 147 18.72 -6.22 -4.03
CA HIS A 147 20.12 -6.04 -4.43
C HIS A 147 21.07 -5.97 -3.22
#